data_AF-A0A444XQK4-F1
#
_entry.id   AF-A0A444XQK4-F1
#
_cell.length_a   1.000
_cell.length_b   1.000
_cell.length_c   1.000
_cell.angle_alpha   90.00
_cell.angle_beta   90.00
_cell.angle_gamma   90.00
#
_symmetry.space_group_name_H-M   'P 1'
#
loop_
_entity.id
_entity.type
_entity.pdbx_description
1 polymer ?
#
loop_
_entity_poly.entity_id
_entity_poly.type
_entity_poly.pdbx_seq_one_letter_code
_entity_poly.pdbx_strand_id
1 'polypeptide(L)'
;MSQDELQTFCLLDIERLLQSNGKSLRNYAGMLVPNNSLVSQFSNLMLLRELQYDSVSLSHEHDANILKLNEEQRVVYDKIIDCVSNKRDGFFFVYGFGGTGKTFLYRVLSARL
;
A
#
# COMPACT_ATOMS: atom_id res chain seq x y z
N MET A 1 11.09 -1.54 8.07
CA MET A 1 10.88 -2.55 9.12
C MET A 1 12.15 -3.33 9.29
N SER A 2 12.54 -3.64 10.52
CA SER A 2 13.63 -4.60 10.75
C SER A 2 13.13 -6.03 10.54
N GLN A 3 14.06 -6.97 10.35
CA GLN A 3 13.74 -8.39 10.21
C GLN A 3 13.09 -8.96 11.49
N ASP A 4 13.50 -8.46 12.66
CA ASP A 4 12.98 -8.89 13.97
C ASP A 4 11.54 -8.43 14.19
N GLU A 5 11.23 -7.21 13.74
CA GLU A 5 9.86 -6.69 13.72
C GLU A 5 8.98 -7.56 12.81
N LEU A 6 9.44 -7.85 11.59
CA LEU A 6 8.72 -8.70 10.64
C LEU A 6 8.44 -10.10 11.21
N GLN A 7 9.43 -10.71 11.87
CA GLN A 7 9.31 -12.01 12.51
C GLN A 7 8.27 -11.98 13.64
N THR A 8 8.32 -10.95 14.49
CA THR A 8 7.38 -10.78 15.60
C THR A 8 5.94 -10.61 15.10
N PHE A 9 5.74 -9.87 14.00
CA PHE A 9 4.43 -9.70 13.38
C PHE A 9 3.89 -10.98 12.75
N CYS A 10 4.75 -11.72 12.05
CA CYS A 10 4.37 -13.00 11.44
C CYS A 10 3.93 -14.01 12.51
N LEU A 11 4.63 -14.06 13.65
CA LEU A 11 4.24 -14.91 14.79
C LEU A 11 2.89 -14.51 15.39
N LEU A 12 2.56 -13.22 15.47
CA LEU A 12 1.24 -12.78 15.94
C LEU A 12 0.10 -13.19 15.00
N ASP A 13 0.30 -13.10 13.69
CA ASP A 13 -0.68 -13.58 12.70
C ASP A 13 -0.94 -15.08 12.86
N ILE A 14 0.14 -15.85 13.02
CA ILE A 14 0.06 -17.29 13.28
C ILE A 14 -0.65 -17.58 14.61
N GLU A 15 -0.36 -16.84 15.67
CA GLU A 15 -1.05 -16.98 16.96
C GLU A 15 -2.56 -16.76 16.83
N ARG A 16 -3.00 -15.72 16.11
CA ARG A 16 -4.42 -15.45 15.88
C ARG A 16 -5.11 -16.59 15.12
N LEU A 17 -4.48 -17.08 14.06
CA LEU A 17 -4.98 -18.21 13.27
C LEU A 17 -5.01 -19.50 14.09
N LEU A 18 -4.06 -19.70 14.99
CA LEU A 18 -4.06 -20.86 15.90
C LEU A 18 -5.18 -20.73 16.93
N GLN A 19 -5.36 -19.55 17.53
CA GLN A 19 -6.41 -19.30 18.51
C GLN A 19 -7.81 -19.49 17.93
N SER A 20 -8.05 -19.08 16.69
CA SER A 20 -9.32 -19.35 15.99
C SER A 20 -9.57 -20.86 15.78
N ASN A 21 -8.53 -21.68 15.86
CA ASN A 21 -8.58 -23.13 15.76
C ASN A 21 -8.37 -23.83 17.14
N GLY A 22 -8.50 -23.09 18.25
CA GLY A 22 -8.37 -23.64 19.61
C GLY A 22 -6.94 -24.05 19.99
N LYS A 23 -5.92 -23.56 19.28
CA LYS A 23 -4.50 -23.81 19.53
C LYS A 23 -3.77 -22.50 19.85
N SER A 24 -2.51 -22.60 20.29
CA SER A 24 -1.61 -21.45 20.50
C SER A 24 -0.19 -21.85 20.06
N LEU A 25 0.64 -20.87 19.72
CA LEU A 25 2.08 -21.06 19.51
C LEU A 25 2.76 -21.67 20.74
N ARG A 26 2.21 -21.45 21.94
CA ARG A 26 2.65 -22.12 23.18
C ARG A 26 2.57 -23.64 23.10
N ASN A 27 1.73 -24.18 22.23
CA ASN A 27 1.52 -25.62 22.06
C ASN A 27 2.62 -26.26 21.18
N TYR A 28 3.53 -25.46 20.62
CA TYR A 28 4.62 -25.91 19.74
C TYR A 28 5.96 -25.59 20.41
N ALA A 29 6.70 -26.63 20.81
CA ALA A 29 7.98 -26.47 21.49
C ALA A 29 9.01 -25.75 20.59
N GLY A 30 9.71 -24.75 21.14
CA GLY A 30 10.72 -23.95 20.42
C GLY A 30 10.18 -22.74 19.65
N MET A 31 8.86 -22.50 19.65
CA MET A 31 8.27 -21.30 19.05
C MET A 31 8.34 -20.09 19.99
N LEU A 32 8.70 -18.93 19.45
CA LEU A 32 8.64 -17.66 20.15
C LEU A 32 7.18 -17.23 20.28
N VAL A 33 6.74 -16.94 21.50
CA VAL A 33 5.38 -16.50 21.78
C VAL A 33 5.35 -14.97 21.81
N PRO A 34 4.58 -14.33 20.92
CA PRO A 34 4.52 -12.87 20.89
C PRO A 34 3.73 -12.32 22.09
N ASN A 35 4.12 -11.13 22.55
CA ASN A 35 3.44 -10.45 23.66
C ASN A 35 2.07 -9.90 23.23
N ASN A 36 1.02 -10.20 24.02
CA ASN A 36 -0.36 -9.76 23.74
C ASN A 36 -0.55 -8.23 23.74
N SER A 37 0.39 -7.44 24.29
CA SER A 37 0.34 -5.97 24.20
C SER A 37 0.43 -5.45 22.76
N LEU A 38 1.06 -6.22 21.87
CA LEU A 38 1.24 -5.92 20.44
C LEU A 38 -0.05 -6.11 19.63
N VAL A 39 -1.10 -6.72 20.19
CA VAL A 39 -2.40 -6.89 19.52
C VAL A 39 -3.09 -5.54 19.27
N SER A 40 -2.83 -4.52 20.10
CA SER A 40 -3.29 -3.14 19.83
C SER A 40 -2.56 -2.48 18.66
N GLN A 41 -1.33 -2.90 18.37
CA GLN A 41 -0.57 -2.43 17.21
C GLN A 41 -1.08 -3.08 15.91
N PHE A 42 -1.92 -4.12 15.99
CA PHE A 42 -2.42 -4.87 14.84
C PHE A 42 -3.50 -4.14 14.02
N SER A 43 -4.35 -3.35 14.66
CA SER A 43 -5.26 -2.44 13.93
C SER A 43 -4.45 -1.40 13.17
N ASN A 44 -3.39 -0.88 13.79
CA ASN A 44 -2.44 0.01 13.15
C ASN A 44 -1.55 -0.72 12.13
N LEU A 45 -1.41 -2.04 12.16
CA LEU A 45 -0.49 -2.81 11.30
C LEU A 45 -0.95 -2.89 9.85
N MET A 46 -2.25 -3.08 9.60
CA MET A 46 -2.79 -3.05 8.24
C MET A 46 -2.55 -1.67 7.63
N LEU A 47 -2.81 -0.61 8.41
CA LEU A 47 -2.50 0.76 8.02
C LEU A 47 -0.99 0.98 7.83
N LEU A 48 -0.16 0.46 8.73
CA LEU A 48 1.30 0.62 8.67
C LEU A 48 1.89 -0.07 7.44
N ARG A 49 1.38 -1.25 7.07
CA ARG A 49 1.75 -1.94 5.83
C ARG A 49 1.34 -1.15 4.60
N GLU A 50 0.12 -0.62 4.59
CA GLU A 50 -0.36 0.26 3.51
C GLU A 50 0.48 1.55 3.41
N LEU A 51 1.04 2.04 4.52
CA LEU A 51 1.92 3.22 4.55
C LEU A 51 3.40 2.91 4.25
N GLN A 52 3.81 1.64 4.28
CA GLN A 52 5.18 1.20 4.05
C GLN A 52 5.38 0.66 2.63
N TYR A 53 4.89 1.41 1.64
CA TYR A 53 5.27 1.16 0.26
C TYR A 53 6.67 1.69 -0.03
N ASP A 54 7.36 1.06 -0.98
CA ASP A 54 8.68 1.49 -1.41
C ASP A 54 8.56 2.74 -2.30
N SER A 55 8.64 3.91 -1.66
CA SER A 55 8.55 5.20 -2.34
C SER A 55 9.63 5.42 -3.40
N VAL A 56 10.80 4.80 -3.25
CA VAL A 56 11.90 4.90 -4.23
C VAL A 56 11.54 4.08 -5.47
N SER A 57 11.09 2.84 -5.27
CA SER A 57 10.61 1.99 -6.38
C SER A 57 9.42 2.63 -7.11
N LEU A 58 8.46 3.18 -6.37
CA LEU A 58 7.31 3.89 -6.94
C LEU A 58 7.75 5.12 -7.76
N SER A 59 8.71 5.91 -7.27
CA SER A 59 9.23 7.07 -8.01
C SER A 59 9.90 6.65 -9.32
N HIS A 60 10.70 5.58 -9.31
CA HIS A 60 11.32 5.06 -10.53
C HIS A 60 10.27 4.53 -11.52
N GLU A 61 9.26 3.82 -11.02
CA GLU A 61 8.15 3.34 -11.84
C GLU A 61 7.39 4.52 -12.47
N HIS A 62 7.11 5.55 -11.68
CA HIS A 62 6.47 6.77 -12.13
C HIS A 62 7.25 7.41 -13.30
N ASP A 63 8.55 7.63 -13.12
CA ASP A 63 9.40 8.31 -14.12
C ASP A 63 9.48 7.53 -15.43
N ALA A 64 9.45 6.20 -15.36
CA ALA A 64 9.41 5.35 -16.54
C ALA A 64 8.03 5.33 -17.23
N ASN A 65 6.94 5.45 -16.48
CA ASN A 65 5.59 5.31 -17.01
C ASN A 65 4.94 6.62 -17.44
N ILE A 66 5.35 7.76 -16.89
CA ILE A 66 4.86 9.08 -17.31
C ILE A 66 5.18 9.39 -18.77
N LEU A 67 6.31 8.87 -19.28
CA LEU A 67 6.71 9.00 -20.68
C LEU A 67 5.86 8.15 -21.63
N LYS A 68 5.07 7.20 -21.10
CA LYS A 68 4.21 6.29 -21.88
C LYS A 68 2.75 6.73 -21.93
N LEU A 69 2.39 7.82 -21.23
CA LEU A 69 1.05 8.37 -21.29
C LEU A 69 0.77 8.91 -22.70
N ASN A 70 -0.41 8.64 -23.22
CA ASN A 70 -0.86 9.31 -24.44
C ASN A 70 -1.24 10.77 -24.14
N GLU A 71 -1.45 11.58 -25.18
CA GLU A 71 -1.72 13.02 -25.04
C GLU A 71 -2.93 13.32 -24.15
N GLU A 72 -4.05 12.60 -24.32
CA GLU A 72 -5.26 12.82 -23.52
C GLU A 72 -5.05 12.47 -22.04
N GLN A 73 -4.41 11.34 -21.77
CA GLN A 73 -4.06 10.92 -20.41
C GLN A 73 -3.08 11.90 -19.76
N ARG A 74 -2.15 12.45 -20.53
CA ARG A 74 -1.17 13.43 -20.05
C ARG A 74 -1.85 14.73 -19.61
N VAL A 75 -2.80 15.23 -20.40
CA VAL A 75 -3.60 16.41 -20.04
C VAL A 75 -4.37 16.19 -18.72
N VAL A 76 -5.00 15.03 -18.56
CA VAL A 76 -5.70 14.69 -17.31
C VAL A 76 -4.73 14.59 -16.14
N TYR A 77 -3.59 13.92 -16.34
CA TYR A 77 -2.54 13.76 -15.34
C TYR A 77 -2.03 15.12 -14.85
N ASP A 78 -1.60 15.98 -15.77
CA ASP A 78 -0.99 17.28 -15.44
C ASP A 78 -1.99 18.17 -14.69
N LYS A 79 -3.27 18.14 -15.06
CA LYS A 79 -4.33 18.88 -14.37
C LYS A 79 -4.55 18.42 -12.93
N ILE A 80 -4.52 17.11 -12.68
CA ILE A 80 -4.69 16.55 -11.33
C ILE A 80 -3.47 16.86 -10.47
N ILE A 81 -2.26 16.64 -10.99
CA ILE A 81 -1.01 16.93 -10.27
C ILE A 81 -0.87 18.41 -9.95
N ASP A 82 -1.24 19.30 -10.87
CA ASP A 82 -1.24 20.74 -10.64
C ASP A 82 -2.23 21.12 -9.53
N CYS A 83 -3.44 20.55 -9.52
CA CYS A 83 -4.43 20.78 -8.46
C CYS A 83 -3.88 20.37 -7.08
N VAL A 84 -3.31 19.17 -6.97
CA VAL A 84 -2.77 18.64 -5.71
C VAL A 84 -1.53 19.42 -5.26
N SER A 85 -0.61 19.73 -6.17
CA SER A 85 0.63 20.46 -5.86
C SER A 85 0.35 21.87 -5.35
N ASN A 86 -0.72 22.49 -5.84
CA ASN A 86 -1.18 23.80 -5.39
C ASN A 86 -2.16 23.73 -4.21
N LYS A 87 -2.36 22.54 -3.60
CA LYS A 87 -3.28 22.33 -2.47
C LYS A 87 -4.68 22.88 -2.72
N ARG A 88 -5.15 22.77 -3.97
CA ARG A 88 -6.50 23.16 -4.37
C ARG A 88 -7.44 21.98 -4.17
N ASP A 89 -8.59 22.26 -3.59
CA ASP A 89 -9.67 21.27 -3.50
C ASP A 89 -10.28 21.07 -4.89
N GLY A 90 -10.49 19.81 -5.26
CA GLY A 90 -11.03 19.45 -6.56
C GLY A 90 -11.49 18.01 -6.62
N PHE A 91 -12.60 17.79 -7.32
CA PHE A 91 -13.11 16.45 -7.63
C PHE A 91 -13.05 16.24 -9.15
N PHE A 92 -12.45 15.14 -9.58
CA PHE A 92 -12.22 14.83 -10.98
C PHE A 92 -12.93 13.53 -11.37
N PHE A 93 -13.59 13.54 -12.53
CA PHE A 93 -14.13 12.34 -13.14
C PHE A 93 -13.38 12.05 -14.45
N VAL A 94 -12.64 10.95 -14.49
CA VAL A 94 -11.90 10.52 -15.69
C VAL A 94 -12.81 9.63 -16.53
N TYR A 95 -13.30 10.18 -17.65
CA TYR A 95 -14.15 9.46 -18.59
C TYR A 95 -13.34 8.87 -19.74
N GLY A 96 -13.73 7.68 -20.20
CA GLY A 96 -13.15 7.05 -21.39
C GLY A 96 -13.74 5.67 -21.64
N PHE A 97 -13.74 5.23 -22.89
CA PHE A 97 -14.24 3.91 -23.29
C PHE A 97 -13.42 2.75 -22.71
N GLY A 98 -13.94 1.53 -22.78
CA GLY A 98 -13.17 0.34 -22.44
C GLY A 98 -11.86 0.29 -23.23
N GLY A 99 -10.75 -0.12 -22.61
CA GLY A 99 -9.46 -0.24 -23.28
C GLY A 99 -8.63 1.05 -23.42
N THR A 100 -9.14 2.22 -23.04
CA THR A 100 -8.38 3.50 -23.15
C THR A 100 -7.30 3.71 -22.09
N GLY A 101 -6.91 2.67 -21.36
CA GLY A 101 -5.81 2.75 -20.40
C GLY A 101 -6.08 3.58 -19.13
N LYS A 102 -7.34 3.80 -18.74
CA LYS A 102 -7.68 4.52 -17.48
C LYS A 102 -6.96 3.94 -16.26
N THR A 103 -6.88 2.60 -16.16
CA THR A 103 -6.16 1.91 -15.09
C THR A 103 -4.66 2.25 -15.11
N PHE A 104 -4.08 2.40 -16.29
CA PHE A 104 -2.68 2.81 -16.44
C PHE A 104 -2.48 4.24 -15.93
N LEU A 105 -3.38 5.17 -16.28
CA LEU A 105 -3.36 6.54 -15.75
C LEU A 105 -3.45 6.57 -14.21
N TYR A 106 -4.37 5.81 -13.61
CA TYR A 106 -4.49 5.74 -12.15
C TYR A 106 -3.22 5.22 -11.49
N ARG A 107 -2.58 4.20 -12.08
CA ARG A 107 -1.31 3.66 -11.57
C ARG A 107 -0.20 4.71 -11.56
N VAL A 108 -0.06 5.52 -12.62
CA VAL A 108 0.95 6.58 -12.69
C VAL A 108 0.64 7.70 -11.69
N LEU A 109 -0.63 8.05 -11.49
CA LEU A 109 -1.04 9.02 -10.47
C LEU A 109 -0.74 8.53 -9.05
N SER A 110 -1.10 7.28 -8.73
CA SER A 110 -0.81 6.66 -7.42
C SER A 110 0.67 6.53 -7.14
N ALA A 111 1.50 6.35 -8.17
CA ALA A 111 2.95 6.29 -7.99
C ALA A 111 3.59 7.67 -7.72
N ARG A 112 2.92 8.76 -8.11
CA ARG A 112 3.43 10.13 -7.95
C ARG A 112 3.04 10.78 -6.62
N LEU A 113 1.79 10.56 -6.22
CA LEU A 113 1.12 11.18 -5.07
C LEU A 113 1.55 10.51 -3.75
#